data_AF-A0A956FKH0-F1
#
_entry.id   AF-A0A956FKH0-F1
#
_cell.length_a   1.000
_cell.length_b   1.000
_cell.length_c   1.000
_cell.angle_alpha   90.00
_cell.angle_beta   90.00
_cell.angle_gamma   90.00
#
_symmetry.space_group_name_H-M   'P 1'
#
loop_
_entity.id
_entity.type
_entity.pdbx_description
1 polymer ?
#
loop_
_entity_poly.entity_id
_entity_poly.type
_entity_poly.pdbx_seq_one_letter_code
_entity_poly.pdbx_strand_id
1 'polypeptide(L)'
;MTRTEISRRLRPHRRVLVVAAEAALDRAYANGDDTQPPSKTQFSRLVNLCGEATCAEELENYLRYQAGRSAKGGRDDWRMGFVDIIVKAINEALEKEIDLGELGREDQDLARVEAWRLYATYLARAYTYRDAVAKSSRWGGRHAR
;
A
#
# COMPACT_ATOMS: atom_id res chain seq x y z
N MET A 1 -19.76 -14.49 -0.90
CA MET A 1 -20.03 -13.55 0.23
C MET A 1 -20.17 -12.13 -0.28
N THR A 2 -20.83 -11.26 0.48
CA THR A 2 -20.89 -9.82 0.19
C THR A 2 -19.63 -9.08 0.69
N ARG A 3 -19.32 -7.94 0.05
CA ARG A 3 -18.19 -7.06 0.44
C ARG A 3 -18.27 -6.62 1.92
N THR A 4 -19.49 -6.44 2.43
CA THR A 4 -19.75 -6.09 3.84
C THR A 4 -19.36 -7.21 4.80
N GLU A 5 -19.63 -8.48 4.45
CA GLU A 5 -19.28 -9.63 5.29
C GLU A 5 -17.76 -9.85 5.32
N ILE A 6 -17.11 -9.73 4.17
CA ILE A 6 -15.65 -9.75 4.06
C ILE A 6 -15.02 -8.63 4.89
N SER A 7 -15.52 -7.40 4.75
CA SER A 7 -15.09 -6.26 5.56
C SER A 7 -15.25 -6.50 7.07
N ARG A 8 -16.28 -7.25 7.49
CA ARG A 8 -16.48 -7.64 8.89
C ARG A 8 -15.45 -8.67 9.34
N ARG A 9 -15.15 -9.67 8.51
CA ARG A 9 -14.10 -10.67 8.75
C ARG A 9 -12.71 -10.05 8.85
N LEU A 10 -12.41 -9.02 8.07
CA LEU A 10 -11.12 -8.33 8.13
C LEU A 10 -10.96 -7.40 9.34
N ARG A 11 -12.02 -7.10 10.10
CA ARG A 11 -11.94 -6.17 11.25
C ARG A 11 -10.90 -6.55 12.29
N PRO A 12 -10.80 -7.81 12.76
CA PRO A 12 -9.80 -8.23 13.73
C PRO A 12 -8.37 -8.06 13.21
N HIS A 13 -8.17 -8.18 11.90
CA HIS A 13 -6.86 -8.12 11.25
C HIS A 13 -6.44 -6.71 10.80
N ARG A 14 -7.26 -5.68 11.04
CA ARG A 14 -6.93 -4.30 10.65
C ARG A 14 -5.59 -3.83 11.21
N ARG A 15 -5.26 -4.22 12.44
CA ARG A 15 -3.97 -3.86 13.06
C ARG A 15 -2.80 -4.40 12.24
N VAL A 16 -2.90 -5.62 11.73
CA VAL A 16 -1.86 -6.23 10.89
C VAL A 16 -1.65 -5.39 9.63
N LEU A 17 -2.72 -5.01 8.96
CA LEU A 17 -2.66 -4.18 7.75
C LEU A 17 -2.11 -2.78 8.01
N VAL A 18 -2.45 -2.17 9.16
CA VAL A 18 -1.87 -0.87 9.58
C VAL A 18 -0.37 -0.99 9.78
N VAL A 19 0.07 -1.98 10.56
CA VAL A 19 1.50 -2.20 10.84
C VAL A 19 2.27 -2.52 9.57
N ALA A 20 1.71 -3.33 8.68
CA ALA A 20 2.32 -3.61 7.38
C ALA A 20 2.50 -2.33 6.55
N ALA A 21 1.51 -1.44 6.52
CA ALA A 21 1.56 -0.20 5.75
C ALA A 21 2.58 0.79 6.32
N GLU A 22 2.62 0.93 7.64
CA GLU A 22 3.59 1.78 8.34
C GLU A 22 5.02 1.25 8.13
N ALA A 23 5.24 -0.05 8.33
CA ALA A 23 6.55 -0.68 8.13
C ALA A 23 7.02 -0.58 6.67
N ALA A 24 6.12 -0.68 5.69
CA ALA A 24 6.44 -0.52 4.28
C ALA A 24 6.97 0.89 3.99
N LEU A 25 6.31 1.93 4.51
CA LEU A 25 6.79 3.30 4.36
C LEU A 25 8.08 3.56 5.13
N ASP A 26 8.23 3.00 6.32
CA ASP A 26 9.46 3.17 7.10
C ASP A 26 10.67 2.61 6.36
N ARG A 27 10.53 1.41 5.77
CA ARG A 27 11.53 0.81 4.88
C ARG A 27 11.79 1.70 3.65
N ALA A 28 10.73 2.22 3.04
CA ALA A 28 10.83 3.10 1.87
C ALA A 28 11.61 4.40 2.16
N TYR A 29 11.39 5.01 3.31
CA TYR A 29 12.15 6.21 3.71
C TYR A 29 13.59 5.89 4.13
N ALA A 30 13.88 4.66 4.57
CA ALA A 30 15.21 4.23 4.98
C ALA A 30 16.12 3.78 3.81
N ASN A 31 15.54 3.25 2.73
CA ASN A 31 16.28 2.53 1.68
C ASN A 31 16.66 3.39 0.44
N GLY A 32 16.45 4.71 0.50
CA GLY A 32 16.93 5.65 -0.54
C GLY A 32 16.01 5.77 -1.77
N ASP A 33 16.56 6.37 -2.84
CA ASP A 33 15.80 6.92 -3.97
C ASP A 33 14.95 5.90 -4.75
N ASP A 34 15.42 4.66 -4.90
CA ASP A 34 14.67 3.59 -5.60
C ASP A 34 13.46 3.08 -4.82
N THR A 35 13.36 3.45 -3.54
CA THR A 35 12.24 3.10 -2.68
C THR A 35 11.41 4.31 -2.29
N GLN A 36 11.71 5.50 -2.85
CA GLN A 36 10.99 6.70 -2.50
C GLN A 36 9.49 6.55 -2.80
N PRO A 37 8.60 6.86 -1.84
CA PRO A 37 7.17 6.79 -2.06
C PRO A 37 6.71 7.80 -3.13
N PRO A 38 5.66 7.49 -3.90
CA PRO A 38 5.07 8.44 -4.82
C PRO A 38 4.37 9.58 -4.07
N SER A 39 3.86 10.55 -4.82
CA SER A 39 3.04 11.65 -4.34
C SER A 39 1.73 11.16 -3.70
N LYS A 40 1.21 11.96 -2.76
CA LYS A 40 -0.07 11.71 -2.08
C LYS A 40 -1.21 11.34 -3.04
N THR A 41 -1.26 12.00 -4.20
CA THR A 41 -2.31 11.79 -5.20
C THR A 41 -2.32 10.37 -5.74
N GLN A 42 -1.15 9.73 -5.90
CA GLN A 42 -1.09 8.34 -6.35
C GLN A 42 -1.68 7.37 -5.33
N PHE A 43 -1.48 7.62 -4.03
CA PHE A 43 -2.13 6.80 -2.99
C PHE A 43 -3.66 6.94 -3.03
N SER A 44 -4.19 8.14 -3.25
CA SER A 44 -5.64 8.33 -3.44
C SER A 44 -6.16 7.58 -4.66
N ARG A 45 -5.40 7.57 -5.78
CA ARG A 45 -5.75 6.79 -6.98
C ARG A 45 -5.73 5.29 -6.71
N LEU A 46 -4.73 4.78 -5.98
CA LEU A 46 -4.67 3.38 -5.59
C LEU A 46 -5.88 2.96 -4.75
N VAL A 47 -6.29 3.79 -3.78
CA VAL A 47 -7.49 3.53 -2.96
C VAL A 47 -8.74 3.44 -3.83
N ASN A 48 -8.89 4.34 -4.81
CA ASN A 48 -10.01 4.31 -5.75
C ASN A 48 -9.98 3.05 -6.63
N LEU A 49 -8.80 2.69 -7.16
CA LEU A 49 -8.62 1.49 -7.98
C LEU A 49 -9.00 0.20 -7.22
N CYS A 50 -8.68 0.11 -5.92
CA CYS A 50 -9.14 -1.00 -5.07
C CYS A 50 -10.68 -1.07 -4.96
N GLY A 51 -11.39 0.02 -5.23
CA GLY A 51 -12.85 0.05 -5.31
C GLY A 51 -13.40 -0.68 -6.54
N GLU A 52 -12.63 -0.67 -7.64
CA GLU A 52 -13.01 -1.12 -8.97
C GLU A 52 -12.39 -2.49 -9.36
N ALA A 53 -11.27 -2.86 -8.73
CA ALA A 53 -10.57 -4.10 -9.02
C ALA A 53 -11.40 -5.34 -8.69
N THR A 54 -11.29 -6.35 -9.54
CA THR A 54 -12.00 -7.63 -9.42
C THR A 54 -11.18 -8.67 -8.68
N CYS A 55 -9.85 -8.58 -8.72
CA CYS A 55 -8.94 -9.42 -7.95
C CYS A 55 -7.70 -8.65 -7.49
N ALA A 56 -6.97 -9.20 -6.52
CA ALA A 56 -5.76 -8.56 -6.00
C ALA A 56 -4.61 -8.54 -7.03
N GLU A 57 -4.57 -9.50 -7.94
CA GLU A 57 -3.55 -9.58 -8.99
C GLU A 57 -3.62 -8.38 -9.94
N GLU A 58 -4.82 -7.88 -10.27
CA GLU A 58 -4.99 -6.65 -11.06
C GLU A 58 -4.33 -5.45 -10.40
N LEU A 59 -4.41 -5.34 -9.07
CA LEU A 59 -3.80 -4.25 -8.31
C LEU A 59 -2.27 -4.33 -8.34
N GLU A 60 -1.71 -5.52 -8.15
CA GLU A 60 -0.28 -5.73 -8.24
C GLU A 60 0.26 -5.45 -9.65
N ASN A 61 -0.44 -5.95 -10.67
CA ASN A 61 -0.07 -5.75 -12.07
C ASN A 61 -0.16 -4.27 -12.45
N TYR A 62 -1.18 -3.56 -11.99
CA TYR A 62 -1.27 -2.11 -12.13
C TYR A 62 -0.05 -1.42 -11.54
N LEU A 63 0.32 -1.72 -10.28
CA LEU A 63 1.45 -1.09 -9.62
C LEU A 63 2.78 -1.36 -10.33
N ARG A 64 3.03 -2.61 -10.73
CA ARG A 64 4.21 -3.00 -11.51
C ARG A 64 4.25 -2.27 -12.85
N TYR A 65 3.11 -2.15 -13.53
CA TYR A 65 3.01 -1.41 -14.79
C TYR A 65 3.30 0.08 -14.61
N GLN A 66 2.75 0.70 -13.57
CA GLN A 66 3.03 2.11 -13.24
C GLN A 66 4.52 2.33 -13.00
N ALA A 67 5.16 1.51 -12.16
CA ALA A 67 6.60 1.61 -11.91
C ALA A 67 7.45 1.36 -13.18
N GLY A 68 7.05 0.41 -14.03
CA GLY A 68 7.71 0.16 -15.32
C GLY A 68 7.59 1.35 -16.29
N ARG A 69 6.50 2.11 -16.25
CA ARG A 69 6.32 3.34 -17.03
C ARG A 69 7.18 4.48 -16.48
N SER A 70 7.24 4.64 -15.16
CA SER A 70 8.10 5.64 -14.49
C SER A 70 9.57 5.50 -14.85
N ALA A 71 10.09 4.27 -14.86
CA ALA A 71 11.48 3.99 -15.24
C ALA A 71 11.84 4.42 -16.67
N LYS A 72 10.85 4.51 -17.57
CA LYS A 72 11.02 4.92 -18.98
C LYS A 72 10.81 6.43 -19.20
N GLY A 73 10.88 7.24 -18.15
CA GLY A 73 10.60 8.68 -18.22
C GLY A 73 9.11 9.01 -18.24
N GLY A 74 8.26 8.09 -17.79
CA GLY A 74 6.83 8.32 -17.60
C GLY A 74 6.55 9.39 -16.53
N ARG A 75 5.32 9.91 -16.52
CA ARG A 75 4.85 10.93 -15.57
C ARG A 75 4.51 10.37 -14.18
N ASP A 76 4.43 9.05 -14.05
CA ASP A 76 4.15 8.41 -12.77
C ASP A 76 5.43 8.35 -11.93
N ASP A 77 5.28 8.46 -10.62
CA ASP A 77 6.36 8.53 -9.63
C ASP A 77 6.46 7.26 -8.79
N TRP A 78 5.87 6.16 -9.28
CA TRP A 78 6.02 4.84 -8.69
C TRP A 78 7.43 4.30 -8.96
N ARG A 79 8.16 3.98 -7.90
CA ARG A 79 9.46 3.31 -8.00
C ARG A 79 9.27 1.80 -7.85
N MET A 80 10.02 1.01 -8.60
CA MET A 80 9.87 -0.46 -8.54
C MET A 80 10.23 -0.98 -7.16
N GLY A 81 11.33 -0.50 -6.55
CA GLY A 81 11.69 -0.87 -5.18
C GLY A 81 10.60 -0.55 -4.16
N PHE A 82 9.87 0.58 -4.33
CA PHE A 82 8.72 0.89 -3.49
C PHE A 82 7.53 -0.06 -3.72
N VAL A 83 7.22 -0.36 -4.98
CA VAL A 83 6.14 -1.30 -5.35
C VAL A 83 6.41 -2.69 -4.75
N ASP A 84 7.63 -3.19 -4.86
CA ASP A 84 8.01 -4.49 -4.32
C ASP A 84 7.88 -4.53 -2.79
N ILE A 85 8.25 -3.44 -2.10
CA ILE A 85 8.07 -3.33 -0.65
C ILE A 85 6.59 -3.43 -0.26
N ILE A 86 5.70 -2.66 -0.92
CA ILE A 86 4.29 -2.63 -0.52
C ILE A 86 3.55 -3.91 -0.89
N VAL A 87 3.87 -4.54 -2.04
CA VAL A 87 3.29 -5.81 -2.48
C VAL A 87 3.74 -6.93 -1.56
N LYS A 88 5.04 -7.00 -1.24
CA LYS A 88 5.55 -7.97 -0.28
C LYS A 88 4.90 -7.83 1.09
N ALA A 89 4.79 -6.61 1.60
CA ALA A 89 4.24 -6.37 2.93
C ALA A 89 2.78 -6.82 3.08
N ILE A 90 1.93 -6.57 2.07
CA ILE A 90 0.54 -7.04 2.14
C ILE A 90 0.42 -8.54 1.91
N ASN A 91 1.21 -9.13 1.00
CA ASN A 91 1.17 -10.58 0.79
C ASN A 91 1.65 -11.33 2.05
N GLU A 92 2.70 -10.85 2.71
CA GLU A 92 3.13 -11.41 4.00
C GLU A 92 2.05 -11.27 5.09
N ALA A 93 1.34 -10.14 5.14
CA ALA A 93 0.24 -9.94 6.08
C ALA A 93 -0.93 -10.90 5.80
N LEU A 94 -1.27 -11.11 4.53
CA LEU A 94 -2.31 -12.03 4.10
C LEU A 94 -1.93 -13.48 4.43
N GLU A 95 -0.72 -13.91 4.09
CA GLU A 95 -0.31 -15.31 4.22
C GLU A 95 -0.08 -15.74 5.67
N LYS A 96 0.45 -14.85 6.53
CA LYS A 96 0.90 -15.24 7.88
C LYS A 96 -0.14 -15.02 8.97
N GLU A 97 -1.02 -14.04 8.77
CA GLU A 97 -1.84 -13.49 9.87
C GLU A 97 -3.34 -13.44 9.52
N ILE A 98 -3.71 -13.68 8.25
CA ILE A 98 -5.09 -13.63 7.78
C ILE A 98 -5.42 -14.96 7.11
N ASP A 99 -5.93 -15.91 7.87
CA ASP A 99 -6.36 -17.19 7.31
C ASP A 99 -7.58 -17.00 6.38
N LEU A 100 -7.32 -17.09 5.07
CA LEU A 100 -8.32 -17.08 4.01
C LEU A 100 -8.61 -18.50 3.48
N GLY A 101 -7.92 -19.53 3.98
CA GLY A 101 -7.95 -20.88 3.42
C GLY A 101 -9.31 -21.57 3.52
N GLU A 102 -10.13 -21.16 4.49
CA GLU A 102 -11.50 -21.67 4.66
C GLU A 102 -12.51 -21.08 3.65
N LEU A 103 -12.15 -20.05 2.89
CA LEU A 103 -13.02 -19.42 1.92
C LEU A 103 -12.94 -20.12 0.56
N GLY A 104 -14.05 -20.13 -0.19
CA GLY A 104 -14.02 -20.49 -1.61
C GLY A 104 -13.19 -19.48 -2.41
N ARG A 105 -12.65 -19.89 -3.56
CA ARG A 105 -11.72 -19.08 -4.37
C ARG A 105 -12.21 -17.65 -4.66
N GLU A 106 -13.47 -17.50 -5.07
CA GLU A 106 -14.06 -16.18 -5.35
C GLU A 106 -14.10 -15.28 -4.11
N ASP A 107 -14.40 -15.86 -2.95
CA ASP A 107 -14.43 -15.15 -1.68
C ASP A 107 -13.02 -14.82 -1.17
N GLN A 108 -12.03 -15.66 -1.49
CA GLN A 108 -10.62 -15.34 -1.24
C GLN A 108 -10.19 -14.13 -2.07
N ASP A 109 -10.50 -14.08 -3.36
CA ASP A 109 -10.13 -12.95 -4.21
C ASP A 109 -10.80 -11.65 -3.73
N LEU A 110 -12.08 -11.71 -3.39
CA LEU A 110 -12.79 -10.58 -2.79
C LEU A 110 -12.17 -10.16 -1.45
N ALA A 111 -11.77 -11.11 -0.60
CA ALA A 111 -11.07 -10.83 0.65
C ALA A 111 -9.72 -10.14 0.43
N ARG A 112 -8.95 -10.58 -0.56
CA ARG A 112 -7.66 -9.98 -0.90
C ARG A 112 -7.83 -8.57 -1.46
N VAL A 113 -8.82 -8.31 -2.31
CA VAL A 113 -9.15 -6.96 -2.78
C VAL A 113 -9.54 -6.04 -1.62
N GLU A 114 -10.37 -6.53 -0.70
CA GLU A 114 -10.76 -5.73 0.47
C GLU A 114 -9.60 -5.46 1.44
N ALA A 115 -8.71 -6.43 1.62
CA ALA A 115 -7.47 -6.24 2.37
C ALA A 115 -6.58 -5.18 1.70
N TRP A 116 -6.42 -5.25 0.38
CA TRP A 116 -5.72 -4.22 -0.42
C TRP A 116 -6.32 -2.84 -0.25
N ARG A 117 -7.65 -2.72 -0.29
CA ARG A 117 -8.34 -1.44 -0.09
C ARG A 117 -8.04 -0.84 1.29
N LEU A 118 -8.13 -1.65 2.35
CA LEU A 118 -7.81 -1.22 3.71
C LEU A 118 -6.33 -0.83 3.82
N TYR A 119 -5.44 -1.68 3.30
CA TYR A 119 -4.01 -1.46 3.28
C TYR A 119 -3.61 -0.17 2.54
N ALA A 120 -4.14 0.07 1.33
CA ALA A 120 -3.94 1.28 0.56
C ALA A 120 -4.41 2.53 1.32
N THR A 121 -5.53 2.42 2.05
CA THR A 121 -6.04 3.50 2.90
C THR A 121 -5.07 3.80 4.05
N TYR A 122 -4.51 2.77 4.67
CA TYR A 122 -3.52 2.93 5.74
C TYR A 122 -2.17 3.45 5.21
N LEU A 123 -1.73 3.00 4.03
CA LEU A 123 -0.56 3.55 3.33
C LEU A 123 -0.72 5.05 3.09
N ALA A 124 -1.87 5.51 2.57
CA ALA A 124 -2.12 6.93 2.33
C ALA A 124 -2.05 7.78 3.61
N ARG A 125 -2.55 7.23 4.73
CA ARG A 125 -2.49 7.87 6.05
C ARG A 125 -1.07 7.91 6.59
N ALA A 126 -0.39 6.78 6.60
CA ALA A 126 0.99 6.66 7.07
C ALA A 126 1.93 7.56 6.26
N TYR A 127 1.73 7.67 4.94
CA TYR A 127 2.46 8.60 4.08
C TYR A 127 2.25 10.04 4.53
N THR A 128 1.00 10.44 4.79
CA THR A 128 0.67 11.80 5.22
C THR A 128 1.39 12.17 6.51
N TYR A 129 1.46 11.25 7.49
CA TYR A 129 2.19 11.49 8.73
C TYR A 129 3.71 11.52 8.53
N ARG A 130 4.27 10.56 7.78
CA ARG A 130 5.71 10.48 7.53
C ARG A 130 6.23 11.67 6.72
N ASP A 131 5.50 12.10 5.70
CA ASP A 131 5.83 13.27 4.89
C ASP A 131 5.79 14.57 5.72
N ALA A 132 4.80 14.72 6.61
CA ALA A 132 4.74 15.86 7.52
C ALA A 132 5.96 15.92 8.46
N VAL A 133 6.35 14.78 9.04
CA VAL A 133 7.55 14.68 9.90
C VAL A 133 8.84 14.96 9.11
N ALA A 134 8.97 14.41 7.90
CA ALA A 134 10.14 14.65 7.05
C ALA A 134 10.29 16.13 6.68
N LYS A 135 9.17 16.83 6.43
CA LYS A 135 9.14 18.27 6.13
C LYS A 135 9.49 19.13 7.34
N SER A 136 9.01 18.81 8.54
CA SER A 136 9.34 19.56 9.76
C SER A 136 10.83 19.49 10.09
N SER A 137 11.45 18.30 9.95
CA SER A 137 12.89 18.12 10.19
C SER A 137 13.76 18.94 9.23
N ARG A 138 13.33 19.08 7.96
CA ARG A 138 14.02 19.92 6.95
C ARG A 138 13.92 21.42 7.23
N TRP A 139 12.87 21.88 7.90
CA TRP A 139 12.73 23.29 8.30
C TRP A 139 13.52 23.61 9.57
N GLY A 140 13.53 22.71 10.57
CA GLY A 140 14.31 22.89 11.79
C GLY A 140 15.83 23.00 11.55
N GLY A 141 16.38 22.23 10.60
CA GLY A 141 17.81 22.28 10.26
C GLY A 141 18.26 23.46 9.37
N ARG A 142 17.33 24.28 8.86
CA ARG A 142 17.65 25.46 8.04
C ARG A 142 17.76 26.76 8.83
N HIS A 143 17.19 26.81 10.03
CA HIS A 143 17.30 27.97 10.94
C HIS A 143 18.37 27.79 12.02
N ALA A 144 19.03 26.64 12.08
CA ALA A 144 20.12 26.34 13.01
C ALA A 144 21.52 26.52 12.38
N ARG A 145 21.62 27.19 11.22
CA ARG A 145 22.87 27.51 10.52
C ARG A 145 22.96 28.99 10.25
#